data_AF-A0A382UHI0-F1
#
_entry.id   AF-A0A382UHI0-F1
#
_cell.length_a   1.000
_cell.length_b   1.000
_cell.length_c   1.000
_cell.angle_alpha   90.00
_cell.angle_beta   90.00
_cell.angle_gamma   90.00
#
_symmetry.space_group_name_H-M   'P 1'
#
loop_
_entity.id
_entity.type
_entity.pdbx_description
1 polymer ?
#
loop_
_entity_poly.entity_id
_entity_poly.type
_entity_poly.pdbx_seq_one_letter_code
_entity_poly.pdbx_strand_id
1 'polypeptide(L)'
;ISDSLWYSEDKSKMYIKIAVDEGDQATMGTLDFEGNTVFTNDELRSIFSLKEGEVFNEEKYDESLSSLYETYGELGYLYANPFPQETSRGDSVDVRVSLNEGTPARVHRVNIIGNTKTKDKVIRREMIMKPGQTFRRSDLMRSQRDIFQLNFFQDVVPDLAPLPNGDVDVTMQVQEKPTGTANAGAGFSGLDGLLGTVSVVVPNFMGKGQSVNFSTEFGSRRNSVSIGFVEPWLFDTPTSAGLDLFRTERFWFFEFKVRELGFGISAGRRIRDSYFRINGGYRLSKLQYLSFN
;
A
#
# COMPACT_ATOMS: atom_id res chain seq x y z
N ILE A 1 -33.55 -2.66 18.49
CA ILE A 1 -32.36 -2.07 19.15
C ILE A 1 -32.73 -0.67 19.65
N SER A 2 -32.39 -0.33 20.90
CA SER A 2 -32.55 1.04 21.44
C SER A 2 -31.33 1.43 22.27
N ASP A 3 -30.90 2.67 22.17
CA ASP A 3 -29.78 3.21 22.95
C ASP A 3 -30.21 4.32 23.91
N SER A 4 -29.49 4.45 25.03
CA SER A 4 -29.58 5.62 25.91
C SER A 4 -28.21 6.01 26.46
N LEU A 5 -27.98 7.32 26.56
CA LEU A 5 -26.73 7.90 27.01
C LEU A 5 -26.99 8.86 28.17
N TRP A 6 -26.21 8.73 29.24
CA TRP A 6 -26.26 9.68 30.36
C TRP A 6 -24.89 9.89 30.99
N TYR A 7 -24.74 11.00 31.70
CA TYR A 7 -23.49 11.39 32.37
C TYR A 7 -23.64 11.22 33.89
N SER A 8 -22.51 11.05 34.59
CA SER A 8 -22.48 11.23 36.05
C SER A 8 -22.78 12.70 36.42
N GLU A 9 -23.22 12.96 37.66
CA GLU A 9 -23.55 14.32 38.13
C GLU A 9 -22.39 15.31 37.98
N ASP A 10 -21.16 14.85 38.18
CA ASP A 10 -19.92 15.61 37.99
C ASP A 10 -19.43 15.67 36.53
N LYS A 11 -20.15 15.03 35.61
CA LYS A 11 -19.82 14.85 34.19
C LYS A 11 -18.44 14.22 33.92
N SER A 12 -17.85 13.55 34.91
CA SER A 12 -16.57 12.86 34.77
C SER A 12 -16.69 11.49 34.08
N LYS A 13 -17.89 10.92 34.04
CA LYS A 13 -18.18 9.62 33.42
C LYS A 13 -19.36 9.73 32.46
N MET A 14 -19.28 8.96 31.38
CA MET A 14 -20.35 8.77 30.40
C MET A 14 -20.77 7.29 30.41
N TYR A 15 -22.05 7.05 30.50
CA TYR A 15 -22.67 5.73 30.46
C TYR A 15 -23.47 5.59 29.17
N ILE A 16 -23.29 4.46 28.49
CA ILE A 16 -24.05 4.08 27.31
C ILE A 16 -24.76 2.77 27.65
N LYS A 17 -26.08 2.74 27.51
CA LYS A 17 -26.89 1.53 27.58
C LYS A 17 -27.39 1.22 26.18
N ILE A 18 -27.03 0.04 25.69
CA ILE A 18 -27.52 -0.48 24.42
C ILE A 18 -28.41 -1.68 24.76
N ALA A 19 -29.69 -1.60 24.39
CA ALA A 19 -30.59 -2.74 24.43
C ALA A 19 -30.64 -3.36 23.04
N VAL A 20 -30.16 -4.60 22.94
CA VAL A 20 -30.14 -5.42 21.73
C VAL A 20 -31.22 -6.48 21.87
N ASP A 21 -31.92 -6.74 20.76
CA ASP A 21 -32.77 -7.91 20.59
C ASP A 21 -32.05 -8.78 19.56
N GLU A 22 -31.54 -9.93 19.98
CA GLU A 22 -30.65 -10.77 19.18
C GLU A 22 -31.42 -11.63 18.17
N GLY A 23 -32.73 -11.83 18.37
CA GLY A 23 -33.53 -12.75 17.57
C GLY A 23 -33.10 -14.22 17.71
N ASP A 24 -33.68 -15.09 16.89
CA ASP A 24 -33.32 -16.50 16.84
C ASP A 24 -32.10 -16.74 15.95
N GLN A 25 -31.24 -17.68 16.36
CA GLN A 25 -30.04 -18.01 15.60
C GLN A 25 -30.40 -18.77 14.32
N ALA A 26 -30.18 -18.15 13.16
CA ALA A 26 -30.34 -18.80 11.88
C ALA A 26 -29.10 -19.62 11.48
N THR A 27 -29.34 -20.69 10.72
CA THR A 27 -28.31 -21.53 10.11
C THR A 27 -28.31 -21.37 8.60
N MET A 28 -27.17 -21.63 7.96
CA MET A 28 -27.08 -21.70 6.50
C MET A 28 -27.87 -22.91 6.01
N GLY A 29 -28.88 -22.66 5.18
CA GLY A 29 -29.69 -23.66 4.52
C GLY A 29 -29.00 -24.21 3.27
N THR A 30 -29.75 -24.40 2.19
CA THR A 30 -29.22 -24.89 0.92
C THR A 30 -28.51 -23.79 0.14
N LEU A 31 -27.36 -24.12 -0.47
CA LEU A 31 -26.61 -23.24 -1.36
C LEU A 31 -26.70 -23.72 -2.82
N ASP A 32 -27.29 -22.89 -3.66
CA ASP A 32 -27.51 -23.17 -5.08
C ASP A 32 -26.94 -22.09 -6.00
N PHE A 33 -26.52 -22.49 -7.19
CA PHE A 33 -25.89 -21.62 -8.18
C PHE A 33 -26.57 -21.77 -9.54
N GLU A 34 -26.85 -20.64 -10.18
CA GLU A 34 -27.44 -20.58 -11.51
C GLU A 34 -26.66 -19.62 -12.42
N GLY A 35 -26.60 -19.94 -13.72
CA GLY A 35 -25.96 -19.08 -14.73
C GLY A 35 -24.43 -19.18 -14.80
N ASN A 36 -23.83 -20.11 -14.06
CA ASN A 36 -22.41 -20.44 -14.14
C ASN A 36 -22.12 -21.47 -15.24
N THR A 37 -21.24 -21.12 -16.17
CA THR A 37 -20.72 -21.98 -17.25
C THR A 37 -19.19 -22.10 -17.19
N VAL A 38 -18.51 -21.16 -16.54
CA VAL A 38 -17.05 -21.14 -16.37
C VAL A 38 -16.61 -22.08 -15.26
N PHE A 39 -17.37 -22.11 -14.17
CA PHE A 39 -17.13 -22.97 -13.01
C PHE A 39 -18.30 -23.91 -12.77
N THR A 40 -18.01 -25.09 -12.25
CA THR A 40 -19.02 -26.03 -11.77
C THR A 40 -19.62 -25.57 -10.43
N ASN A 41 -20.81 -26.06 -10.08
CA ASN A 41 -21.44 -25.76 -8.79
C ASN A 41 -20.54 -26.19 -7.62
N ASP A 42 -19.82 -27.31 -7.75
CA ASP A 42 -18.91 -27.80 -6.71
C ASP A 42 -17.69 -26.89 -6.52
N GLU A 43 -17.14 -26.33 -7.60
CA GLU A 43 -16.06 -25.34 -7.52
C GLU A 43 -16.53 -24.05 -6.84
N LEU A 44 -17.71 -23.54 -7.19
CA LEU A 44 -18.28 -22.35 -6.55
C LEU A 44 -18.61 -22.59 -5.07
N ARG A 45 -19.15 -23.77 -4.74
CA ARG A 45 -19.35 -24.22 -3.34
C ARG A 45 -18.05 -24.32 -2.57
N SER A 46 -16.95 -24.66 -3.23
CA SER A 46 -15.63 -24.73 -2.57
C SER A 46 -15.09 -23.36 -2.21
N ILE A 47 -15.33 -22.35 -3.05
CA ILE A 47 -14.94 -20.94 -2.84
C ILE A 47 -15.81 -20.28 -1.77
N PHE A 48 -17.09 -20.65 -1.67
CA PHE A 48 -18.01 -20.11 -0.68
C PHE A 48 -17.61 -20.55 0.74
N SER A 49 -17.18 -19.63 1.59
CA SER A 49 -16.64 -19.93 2.93
C SER A 49 -17.70 -20.42 3.91
N LEU A 50 -18.93 -19.89 3.84
CA LEU A 50 -20.04 -20.29 4.71
C LEU A 50 -20.67 -21.61 4.22
N LYS A 51 -20.60 -22.67 5.03
CA LYS A 51 -21.09 -24.00 4.64
C LYS A 51 -22.51 -24.25 5.12
N GLU A 52 -23.24 -25.10 4.40
CA GLU A 52 -24.58 -25.55 4.79
C GLU A 52 -24.55 -26.17 6.20
N GLY A 53 -25.52 -25.80 7.04
CA GLY A 53 -25.62 -26.21 8.44
C GLY A 53 -24.77 -25.42 9.43
N GLU A 54 -23.86 -24.54 8.98
CA GLU A 54 -23.17 -23.61 9.88
C GLU A 54 -24.11 -22.50 10.35
N VAL A 55 -23.76 -21.86 11.47
CA VAL A 55 -24.44 -20.64 11.92
C VAL A 55 -24.32 -19.57 10.85
N PHE A 56 -25.45 -18.96 10.48
CA PHE A 56 -25.44 -17.91 9.47
C PHE A 56 -24.62 -16.72 9.98
N ASN A 57 -23.50 -16.46 9.30
CA ASN A 57 -22.59 -15.38 9.63
C ASN A 57 -22.53 -14.44 8.43
N GLU A 58 -23.07 -13.24 8.61
CA GLU A 58 -23.20 -12.21 7.57
C GLU A 58 -21.82 -11.80 7.00
N GLU A 59 -20.81 -11.67 7.85
CA GLU A 59 -19.44 -11.35 7.42
C GLU A 59 -18.86 -12.44 6.51
N LYS A 60 -18.97 -13.71 6.91
CA LYS A 60 -18.52 -14.84 6.06
C LYS A 60 -19.32 -14.92 4.76
N TYR A 61 -20.60 -14.58 4.80
CA TYR A 61 -21.47 -14.58 3.63
C TYR A 61 -21.03 -13.51 2.62
N ASP A 62 -20.81 -12.28 3.08
CA ASP A 62 -20.30 -11.16 2.27
C ASP A 62 -18.89 -11.43 1.72
N GLU A 63 -18.02 -12.02 2.53
CA GLU A 63 -16.69 -12.48 2.09
C GLU A 63 -16.79 -13.56 1.01
N SER A 64 -17.77 -14.46 1.12
CA SER A 64 -18.00 -15.51 0.13
C SER A 64 -18.46 -14.94 -1.20
N LEU A 65 -19.42 -14.00 -1.19
CA LEU A 65 -19.86 -13.29 -2.39
C LEU A 65 -18.73 -12.49 -3.03
N SER A 66 -17.93 -11.82 -2.20
CA SER A 66 -16.74 -11.08 -2.66
C SER A 66 -15.71 -12.01 -3.29
N SER A 67 -15.47 -13.18 -2.69
CA SER A 67 -14.53 -14.19 -3.20
C SER A 67 -14.97 -14.76 -4.55
N LEU A 68 -16.27 -14.98 -4.74
CA LEU A 68 -16.82 -15.35 -6.05
C LEU A 68 -16.54 -14.26 -7.08
N TYR A 69 -16.91 -13.02 -6.77
CA TYR A 69 -16.67 -11.87 -7.65
C TYR A 69 -15.18 -11.70 -8.01
N GLU A 70 -14.28 -11.84 -7.04
CA GLU A 70 -12.84 -11.80 -7.25
C GLU A 70 -12.35 -12.93 -8.15
N THR A 71 -12.82 -14.16 -7.94
CA THR A 71 -12.43 -15.34 -8.73
C THR A 71 -12.78 -15.17 -10.22
N TYR A 72 -13.98 -14.68 -10.52
CA TYR A 72 -14.35 -14.34 -11.90
C TYR A 72 -13.51 -13.18 -12.46
N GLY A 73 -13.24 -12.16 -11.62
CA GLY A 73 -12.38 -11.03 -11.96
C GLY A 73 -10.92 -11.41 -12.29
N GLU A 74 -10.40 -12.50 -11.73
CA GLU A 74 -9.07 -13.05 -12.05
C GLU A 74 -8.99 -13.69 -13.43
N LEU A 75 -10.11 -14.19 -13.94
CA LEU A 75 -10.23 -14.75 -15.28
C LEU A 75 -10.62 -13.71 -16.35
N GLY A 76 -10.87 -12.47 -15.93
CA GLY A 76 -11.22 -11.35 -16.80
C GLY A 76 -12.71 -11.13 -17.00
N TYR A 77 -13.57 -11.86 -16.29
CA TYR A 77 -15.02 -11.63 -16.30
C TYR A 77 -15.37 -10.41 -15.43
N LEU A 78 -15.02 -9.23 -15.91
CA LEU A 78 -15.19 -7.95 -15.21
C LEU A 78 -16.66 -7.67 -14.84
N TYR A 79 -17.59 -8.11 -15.69
CA TYR A 79 -19.03 -7.85 -15.56
C TYR A 79 -19.79 -8.98 -14.85
N ALA A 80 -19.09 -10.05 -14.45
CA ALA A 80 -19.70 -11.13 -13.68
C ALA A 80 -19.98 -10.67 -12.27
N ASN A 81 -21.25 -10.39 -11.97
CA ASN A 81 -21.69 -10.01 -10.63
C ASN A 81 -22.59 -11.10 -10.05
N PRO A 82 -22.31 -11.62 -8.83
CA PRO A 82 -23.22 -12.51 -8.14
C PRO A 82 -24.45 -11.75 -7.68
N PHE A 83 -25.64 -12.26 -8.00
CA PHE A 83 -26.92 -11.77 -7.51
C PHE A 83 -27.49 -12.80 -6.52
N PRO A 84 -27.24 -12.61 -5.21
CA PRO A 84 -27.78 -13.51 -4.20
C PRO A 84 -29.28 -13.29 -4.00
N GLN A 85 -29.99 -14.37 -3.73
CA GLN A 85 -31.37 -14.39 -3.27
C GLN A 85 -31.44 -15.23 -2.00
N GLU A 86 -31.79 -14.57 -0.90
CA GLU A 86 -31.95 -15.20 0.42
C GLU A 86 -33.42 -15.54 0.65
N THR A 87 -33.68 -16.75 1.12
CA THR A 87 -35.03 -17.21 1.49
C THR A 87 -34.99 -17.81 2.89
N SER A 88 -35.65 -17.17 3.84
CA SER A 88 -35.78 -17.70 5.20
C SER A 88 -36.76 -18.89 5.22
N ARG A 89 -36.31 -20.01 5.77
CA ARG A 89 -37.07 -21.25 5.97
C ARG A 89 -36.90 -21.71 7.42
N GLY A 90 -37.80 -21.25 8.29
CA GLY A 90 -37.71 -21.50 9.73
C GLY A 90 -36.40 -20.92 10.29
N ASP A 91 -35.60 -21.76 10.95
CA ASP A 91 -34.30 -21.41 11.52
C ASP A 91 -33.14 -21.55 10.52
N SER A 92 -33.44 -21.63 9.22
CA SER A 92 -32.45 -21.75 8.14
C SER A 92 -32.64 -20.68 7.07
N VAL A 93 -31.54 -20.22 6.47
CA VAL A 93 -31.54 -19.27 5.35
C VAL A 93 -31.00 -19.98 4.12
N ASP A 94 -31.86 -20.26 3.14
CA ASP A 94 -31.46 -20.81 1.85
C ASP A 94 -30.93 -19.67 0.97
N VAL A 95 -29.83 -19.91 0.26
CA VAL A 95 -29.18 -18.93 -0.62
C VAL A 95 -29.10 -19.48 -2.03
N ARG A 96 -29.66 -18.74 -2.99
CA ARG A 96 -29.44 -18.97 -4.41
C ARG A 96 -28.65 -17.82 -5.00
N VAL A 97 -27.50 -18.11 -5.61
CA VAL A 97 -26.67 -17.11 -6.28
C VAL A 97 -26.83 -17.24 -7.78
N SER A 98 -27.43 -16.23 -8.42
CA SER A 98 -27.50 -16.14 -9.88
C SER A 98 -26.32 -15.35 -10.42
N LEU A 99 -25.65 -15.86 -11.44
CA LEU A 99 -24.48 -15.25 -12.08
C LEU A 99 -24.79 -14.93 -13.54
N ASN A 100 -24.28 -13.79 -14.01
CA ASN A 100 -24.22 -13.47 -15.44
C ASN A 100 -22.75 -13.25 -15.82
N GLU A 101 -22.11 -14.29 -16.33
CA GLU A 101 -20.65 -14.30 -16.51
C GLU A 101 -20.17 -13.32 -17.59
N GLY A 102 -20.92 -13.22 -18.70
CA GLY A 102 -20.50 -12.44 -19.86
C GLY A 102 -19.23 -13.01 -20.53
N THR A 103 -18.48 -12.16 -21.22
CA THR A 103 -17.21 -12.54 -21.88
C THR A 103 -16.01 -11.90 -21.17
N PRO A 104 -14.82 -12.54 -21.18
CA PRO A 104 -13.62 -11.95 -20.62
C PRO A 104 -13.24 -10.63 -21.29
N ALA A 105 -13.11 -9.58 -20.50
CA ALA A 105 -12.70 -8.26 -20.96
C ALA A 105 -11.18 -8.20 -21.12
N ARG A 106 -10.70 -7.47 -22.14
CA ARG A 106 -9.28 -7.11 -22.26
C ARG A 106 -9.08 -5.65 -21.92
N VAL A 107 -7.87 -5.32 -21.48
CA VAL A 107 -7.48 -3.94 -21.20
C VAL A 107 -7.17 -3.25 -22.52
N HIS A 108 -8.00 -2.32 -22.96
CA HIS A 108 -7.73 -1.59 -24.21
C HIS A 108 -6.65 -0.54 -23.99
N ARG A 109 -6.86 0.40 -23.07
CA ARG A 109 -5.89 1.46 -22.72
C ARG A 109 -5.70 1.58 -21.22
N VAL A 110 -4.53 2.10 -20.85
CA VAL A 110 -4.23 2.48 -19.47
C VAL A 110 -3.78 3.94 -19.41
N ASN A 111 -4.65 4.78 -18.89
CA ASN A 111 -4.47 6.21 -18.74
C ASN A 111 -4.12 6.57 -17.30
N ILE A 112 -3.38 7.66 -17.11
CA ILE A 112 -3.05 8.21 -15.80
C ILE A 112 -3.44 9.69 -15.84
N ILE A 113 -4.22 10.15 -14.86
CA ILE A 113 -4.67 11.53 -14.77
C ILE A 113 -4.47 12.09 -13.35
N GLY A 114 -4.28 13.41 -13.26
CA GLY A 114 -4.09 14.12 -11.98
C GLY A 114 -2.62 14.27 -11.53
N ASN A 115 -1.67 13.70 -12.26
CA ASN A 115 -0.24 13.86 -12.01
C ASN A 115 0.31 15.16 -12.63
N THR A 116 0.26 16.26 -11.88
CA THR A 116 0.72 17.59 -12.37
C THR A 116 2.22 17.81 -12.21
N LYS A 117 2.82 17.31 -11.12
CA LYS A 117 4.25 17.44 -10.81
C LYS A 117 5.00 16.16 -11.12
N THR A 118 4.41 15.02 -10.79
CA THR A 118 4.97 13.68 -10.95
C THR A 118 4.87 13.26 -12.41
N LYS A 119 5.99 12.79 -12.96
CA LYS A 119 6.03 12.33 -14.35
C LYS A 119 5.23 11.04 -14.48
N ASP A 120 4.48 10.93 -15.58
CA ASP A 120 3.68 9.74 -15.93
C ASP A 120 4.48 8.44 -15.79
N LYS A 121 5.74 8.45 -16.25
CA LYS A 121 6.66 7.32 -16.15
C LYS A 121 6.86 6.76 -14.73
N VAL A 122 6.80 7.61 -13.70
CA VAL A 122 6.97 7.21 -12.30
C VAL A 122 5.79 6.38 -11.82
N ILE A 123 4.59 6.70 -12.28
CA ILE A 123 3.36 5.95 -11.97
C ILE A 123 3.30 4.72 -12.86
N ARG A 124 3.59 4.89 -14.16
CA ARG A 124 3.47 3.83 -15.17
C ARG A 124 4.35 2.62 -14.90
N ARG A 125 5.54 2.80 -14.35
CA ARG A 125 6.46 1.70 -13.99
C ARG A 125 5.97 0.86 -12.80
N GLU A 126 5.09 1.40 -11.97
CA GLU A 126 4.48 0.66 -10.85
C GLU A 126 3.20 -0.08 -11.28
N MET A 127 2.66 0.22 -12.47
CA MET A 127 1.51 -0.50 -13.01
C MET A 127 1.92 -1.85 -13.57
N ILE A 128 1.24 -2.90 -13.10
CA ILE A 128 1.41 -4.27 -13.60
C ILE A 128 0.56 -4.46 -14.84
N MET A 129 -0.64 -3.87 -14.84
CA MET A 129 -1.59 -4.01 -15.91
C MET A 129 -1.13 -3.28 -17.18
N LYS A 130 -1.16 -4.00 -18.30
CA LYS A 130 -0.70 -3.49 -19.60
C LYS A 130 -1.81 -3.54 -20.65
N PRO A 131 -1.83 -2.59 -21.61
CA PRO A 131 -2.72 -2.68 -22.77
C PRO A 131 -2.58 -4.01 -23.51
N GLY A 132 -3.70 -4.59 -23.92
CA GLY A 132 -3.81 -5.82 -24.70
C GLY A 132 -3.88 -7.11 -23.88
N GLN A 133 -3.60 -7.09 -22.57
CA GLN A 133 -3.74 -8.28 -21.74
C GLN A 133 -5.20 -8.51 -21.31
N THR A 134 -5.55 -9.74 -20.94
CA THR A 134 -6.83 -10.04 -20.28
C THR A 134 -6.91 -9.28 -18.97
N PHE A 135 -8.04 -8.65 -18.69
CA PHE A 135 -8.25 -7.95 -17.43
C PHE A 135 -8.06 -8.94 -16.25
N ARG A 136 -7.37 -8.48 -15.21
CA ARG A 136 -7.26 -9.21 -13.94
C ARG A 136 -7.45 -8.22 -12.81
N ARG A 137 -8.37 -8.54 -11.90
CA ARG A 137 -8.65 -7.68 -10.75
C ARG A 137 -7.43 -7.54 -9.85
N SER A 138 -6.69 -8.62 -9.61
CA SER A 138 -5.45 -8.61 -8.83
C SER A 138 -4.39 -7.66 -9.39
N ASP A 139 -4.22 -7.61 -10.72
CA ASP A 139 -3.28 -6.69 -11.37
C ASP A 139 -3.70 -5.23 -11.17
N LEU A 140 -5.01 -4.93 -11.25
CA LEU A 140 -5.54 -3.59 -10.99
C LEU A 140 -5.31 -3.17 -9.52
N MET A 141 -5.72 -4.02 -8.58
CA MET A 141 -5.60 -3.76 -7.15
C MET A 141 -4.12 -3.64 -6.73
N ARG A 142 -3.25 -4.48 -7.28
CA ARG A 142 -1.81 -4.41 -7.03
C ARG A 142 -1.19 -3.15 -7.65
N SER A 143 -1.59 -2.76 -8.85
CA SER A 143 -1.16 -1.49 -9.46
C SER A 143 -1.61 -0.29 -8.62
N GLN A 144 -2.85 -0.26 -8.15
CA GLN A 144 -3.37 0.78 -7.26
C GLN A 144 -2.54 0.85 -5.96
N ARG A 145 -2.31 -0.31 -5.34
CA ARG A 145 -1.50 -0.44 -4.13
C ARG A 145 -0.06 0.04 -4.33
N ASP A 146 0.60 -0.38 -5.41
CA ASP A 146 2.00 -0.05 -5.68
C ASP A 146 2.16 1.46 -5.96
N ILE A 147 1.21 2.07 -6.68
CA ILE A 147 1.15 3.53 -6.86
C ILE A 147 0.91 4.24 -5.53
N PHE A 148 -0.01 3.75 -4.70
CA PHE A 148 -0.29 4.34 -3.38
C PHE A 148 0.93 4.24 -2.45
N GLN A 149 1.67 3.13 -2.52
CA GLN A 149 2.92 2.90 -1.76
C GLN A 149 4.05 3.85 -2.15
N LEU A 150 4.01 4.50 -3.32
CA LEU A 150 4.93 5.60 -3.63
C LEU A 150 4.79 6.75 -2.62
N ASN A 151 3.63 6.87 -1.96
CA ASN A 151 3.32 7.91 -0.99
C ASN A 151 3.43 9.34 -1.57
N PHE A 152 3.33 9.47 -2.90
CA PHE A 152 3.30 10.77 -3.59
C PHE A 152 1.88 11.34 -3.75
N PHE A 153 0.89 10.48 -3.51
CA PHE A 153 -0.51 10.76 -3.72
C PHE A 153 -1.26 10.66 -2.38
N GLN A 154 -2.27 11.49 -2.21
CA GLN A 154 -3.25 11.36 -1.13
C GLN A 154 -4.28 10.29 -1.46
N ASP A 155 -4.66 10.20 -2.73
CA ASP A 155 -5.66 9.26 -3.23
C ASP A 155 -5.26 8.70 -4.59
N VAL A 156 -5.64 7.44 -4.84
CA VAL A 156 -5.41 6.69 -6.07
C VAL A 156 -6.67 5.87 -6.35
N VAL A 157 -7.50 6.35 -7.27
CA VAL A 157 -8.78 5.73 -7.60
C VAL A 157 -8.72 5.17 -9.03
N PRO A 158 -8.87 3.85 -9.21
CA PRO A 158 -9.04 3.27 -10.53
C PRO A 158 -10.45 3.55 -11.04
N ASP A 159 -10.54 4.01 -12.28
CA ASP A 159 -11.80 4.20 -13.00
C ASP A 159 -11.80 3.28 -14.23
N LEU A 160 -12.89 2.52 -14.39
CA LEU A 160 -13.05 1.50 -15.41
C LEU A 160 -14.16 1.94 -16.38
N ALA A 161 -13.78 2.29 -17.60
CA ALA A 161 -14.72 2.69 -18.64
C ALA A 161 -14.98 1.50 -19.58
N PRO A 162 -16.19 0.88 -19.56
CA PRO A 162 -16.52 -0.22 -20.44
C PRO A 162 -16.66 0.26 -21.89
N LEU A 163 -16.20 -0.54 -22.83
CA LEU A 163 -16.30 -0.30 -24.27
C LEU A 163 -17.40 -1.18 -24.88
N PRO A 164 -18.01 -0.77 -26.02
CA PRO A 164 -19.08 -1.54 -26.66
C PRO A 164 -18.69 -2.96 -27.09
N ASN A 165 -17.39 -3.23 -27.26
CA ASN A 165 -16.86 -4.54 -27.62
C ASN A 165 -16.63 -5.47 -26.41
N GLY A 166 -16.94 -5.03 -25.19
CA GLY A 166 -16.70 -5.77 -23.95
C GLY A 166 -15.31 -5.59 -23.34
N ASP A 167 -14.42 -4.81 -23.97
CA ASP A 167 -13.13 -4.43 -23.39
C ASP A 167 -13.30 -3.25 -22.42
N VAL A 168 -12.22 -2.93 -21.70
CA VAL A 168 -12.22 -1.85 -20.72
C VAL A 168 -11.03 -0.92 -20.91
N ASP A 169 -11.31 0.39 -20.86
CA ASP A 169 -10.29 1.42 -20.67
C ASP A 169 -10.11 1.67 -19.18
N VAL A 170 -8.87 1.60 -18.70
CA VAL A 170 -8.57 1.83 -17.29
C VAL A 170 -7.86 3.16 -17.11
N THR A 171 -8.42 4.00 -16.25
CA THR A 171 -7.85 5.30 -15.92
C THR A 171 -7.49 5.31 -14.44
N MET A 172 -6.20 5.47 -14.14
CA MET A 172 -5.71 5.69 -12.79
C MET A 172 -5.80 7.18 -12.47
N GLN A 173 -6.77 7.55 -11.64
CA GLN A 173 -6.93 8.92 -11.15
C GLN A 173 -6.11 9.09 -9.89
N VAL A 174 -5.14 10.01 -9.91
CA VAL A 174 -4.26 10.28 -8.76
C VAL A 174 -4.40 11.71 -8.27
N GLN A 175 -4.37 11.89 -6.94
CA GLN A 175 -4.34 13.21 -6.32
C GLN A 175 -3.00 13.44 -5.64
N GLU A 176 -2.17 14.34 -6.18
CA GLU A 176 -0.85 14.62 -5.63
C GLU A 176 -0.90 15.35 -4.29
N LYS A 177 0.01 14.98 -3.37
CA LYS A 177 0.19 15.66 -2.08
C LYS A 177 1.61 16.20 -1.90
N PRO A 178 1.82 17.14 -0.97
CA PRO A 178 3.17 17.49 -0.53
C PRO A 178 3.90 16.28 0.07
N THR A 179 5.05 15.92 -0.48
CA THR A 179 5.82 14.74 -0.06
C THR A 179 7.07 15.06 0.75
N GLY A 180 7.51 16.32 0.71
CA GLY A 180 8.72 16.77 1.39
C GLY A 180 8.51 16.86 2.89
N THR A 181 9.45 16.35 3.67
CA THR A 181 9.42 16.46 5.13
C THR A 181 10.64 17.23 5.62
N ALA A 182 10.43 18.07 6.62
CA ALA A 182 11.48 18.74 7.35
C ALA A 182 11.31 18.40 8.84
N ASN A 183 12.36 17.88 9.45
CA ASN A 183 12.37 17.51 10.86
C ASN A 183 13.46 18.31 11.58
N ALA A 184 13.14 18.77 12.78
CA ALA A 184 14.11 19.34 13.70
C ALA A 184 13.91 18.70 15.07
N GLY A 185 14.99 18.31 15.73
CA GLY A 185 14.96 17.66 17.03
C GLY A 185 16.08 18.18 17.92
N ALA A 186 15.85 18.14 19.23
CA ALA A 186 16.87 18.38 20.23
C ALA A 186 16.71 17.35 21.37
N GLY A 187 17.81 16.93 21.97
CA GLY A 187 17.83 15.98 23.07
C GLY A 187 18.97 16.30 24.04
N PHE A 188 18.89 15.76 25.25
CA PHE A 188 19.94 15.88 26.25
C PHE A 188 20.35 14.50 26.74
N SER A 189 21.64 14.24 26.81
CA SER A 189 22.22 12.99 27.30
C SER A 189 23.24 13.28 28.39
N GLY A 190 23.31 12.44 29.43
CA GLY A 190 24.32 12.58 30.48
C GLY A 190 25.77 12.44 29.96
N LEU A 191 25.96 11.75 28.83
CA LEU A 191 27.27 11.57 28.19
C LEU A 191 27.59 12.66 27.14
N ASP A 192 26.58 13.08 26.37
CA ASP A 192 26.79 13.92 25.19
C ASP A 192 26.26 15.36 25.36
N GLY A 193 25.65 15.67 26.51
CA GLY A 193 25.02 16.97 26.76
C GLY A 193 23.90 17.23 25.74
N LEU A 194 23.85 18.46 25.22
CA LEU A 194 22.88 18.86 24.20
C LEU A 194 23.22 18.23 22.84
N LEU A 195 22.21 17.61 22.23
CA LEU A 195 22.20 17.04 20.88
C LEU A 195 21.11 17.72 20.08
N GLY A 196 21.32 17.94 18.79
CA GLY A 196 20.25 18.36 17.90
C GLY A 196 20.42 17.87 16.48
N THR A 197 19.30 17.80 15.77
CA THR A 197 19.19 17.27 14.42
C THR A 197 18.32 18.19 13.58
N VAL A 198 18.70 18.38 12.33
CA VAL A 198 17.86 18.99 11.30
C VAL A 198 17.96 18.12 10.07
N SER A 199 16.83 17.65 9.55
CA SER A 199 16.79 16.84 8.34
C SER A 199 15.69 17.31 7.38
N VAL A 200 15.97 17.22 6.10
CA VAL A 200 15.03 17.50 5.02
C VAL A 200 15.07 16.35 4.04
N VAL A 201 13.91 15.79 3.72
CA VAL A 201 13.75 14.67 2.78
C VAL A 201 12.76 15.07 1.70
N VAL A 202 13.17 14.94 0.44
CA VAL A 202 12.34 15.22 -0.73
C VAL A 202 12.30 13.97 -1.61
N PRO A 203 11.31 13.07 -1.44
CA PRO A 203 11.31 11.73 -2.05
C PRO A 203 10.87 11.70 -3.53
N ASN A 204 10.26 12.77 -4.05
CA ASN A 204 9.85 12.91 -5.45
C ASN A 204 10.48 14.16 -6.09
N PHE A 205 11.80 14.26 -5.98
CA PHE A 205 12.55 15.40 -6.49
C PHE A 205 12.31 15.60 -7.99
N MET A 206 11.90 16.81 -8.36
CA MET A 206 11.53 17.20 -9.73
C MET A 206 10.47 16.28 -10.39
N GLY A 207 9.64 15.59 -9.60
CA GLY A 207 8.62 14.69 -10.11
C GLY A 207 9.15 13.39 -10.73
N LYS A 208 10.42 13.04 -10.50
CA LYS A 208 11.08 11.87 -11.11
C LYS A 208 11.05 10.62 -10.20
N GLY A 209 10.47 10.72 -9.01
CA GLY A 209 10.54 9.68 -7.97
C GLY A 209 11.94 9.49 -7.37
N GLN A 210 12.87 10.42 -7.63
CA GLN A 210 14.20 10.45 -7.04
C GLN A 210 14.13 11.08 -5.64
N SER A 211 14.85 10.55 -4.66
CA SER A 211 14.91 11.15 -3.33
C SER A 211 16.19 11.96 -3.13
N VAL A 212 16.03 13.17 -2.59
CA VAL A 212 17.14 14.00 -2.09
C VAL A 212 16.97 14.12 -0.58
N ASN A 213 18.04 13.85 0.16
CA ASN A 213 18.07 13.87 1.60
C ASN A 213 19.19 14.81 2.05
N PHE A 214 18.89 15.69 2.99
CA PHE A 214 19.88 16.47 3.71
C PHE A 214 19.68 16.20 5.20
N SER A 215 20.77 15.94 5.92
CA SER A 215 20.70 15.84 7.37
C SER A 215 21.93 16.43 8.01
N THR A 216 21.73 17.15 9.10
CA THR A 216 22.78 17.61 10.00
C THR A 216 22.45 17.21 11.42
N GLU A 217 23.49 16.80 12.14
CA GLU A 217 23.48 16.49 13.56
C GLU A 217 24.56 17.32 14.22
N PHE A 218 24.23 17.99 15.31
CA PHE A 218 25.16 18.79 16.10
C PHE A 218 25.12 18.34 17.55
N GLY A 219 26.30 18.24 18.16
CA GLY A 219 26.47 17.70 19.49
C GLY A 219 27.89 17.87 20.00
N SER A 220 28.08 17.71 21.31
CA SER A 220 29.40 17.88 21.94
C SER A 220 30.43 16.88 21.41
N ARG A 221 30.01 15.63 21.15
CA ARG A 221 30.89 14.54 20.72
C ARG A 221 30.77 14.18 19.26
N ARG A 222 29.64 14.47 18.60
CA ARG A 222 29.42 14.15 17.19
C ARG A 222 28.76 15.32 16.49
N ASN A 223 29.36 15.74 15.39
CA ASN A 223 28.77 16.67 14.44
C ASN A 223 28.80 16.01 13.07
N SER A 224 27.68 15.92 12.38
CA SER A 224 27.63 15.35 11.04
C SER A 224 26.77 16.18 10.10
N VAL A 225 27.16 16.17 8.83
CA VAL A 225 26.39 16.73 7.72
C VAL A 225 26.46 15.71 6.60
N SER A 226 25.30 15.36 6.04
CA SER A 226 25.21 14.48 4.88
C SER A 226 24.18 14.96 3.88
N ILE A 227 24.47 14.67 2.61
CA ILE A 227 23.59 14.86 1.46
C ILE A 227 23.50 13.52 0.75
N GLY A 228 22.29 12.98 0.66
CA GLY A 228 22.00 11.73 -0.04
C GLY A 228 21.14 11.98 -1.28
N PHE A 229 21.36 11.20 -2.32
CA PHE A 229 20.54 11.12 -3.52
C PHE A 229 20.25 9.66 -3.85
N VAL A 230 19.00 9.33 -4.18
CA VAL A 230 18.60 7.97 -4.58
C VAL A 230 17.75 8.02 -5.85
N GLU A 231 18.17 7.27 -6.87
CA GLU A 231 17.38 6.93 -8.05
C GLU A 231 16.84 5.50 -7.88
N PRO A 232 15.54 5.28 -7.61
CA PRO A 232 15.00 3.95 -7.37
C PRO A 232 14.90 3.06 -8.61
N TRP A 233 14.85 3.63 -9.82
CA TRP A 233 14.68 2.89 -11.07
C TRP A 233 15.73 3.31 -12.11
N LEU A 234 16.99 2.99 -11.83
CA LEU A 234 18.10 3.22 -12.74
C LEU A 234 17.90 2.44 -14.05
N PHE A 235 18.01 3.16 -15.17
CA PHE A 235 17.81 2.62 -16.52
C PHE A 235 16.44 1.96 -16.74
N ASP A 236 15.39 2.42 -16.05
CA ASP A 236 14.03 1.87 -16.14
C ASP A 236 13.90 0.41 -15.72
N THR A 237 14.87 -0.05 -14.93
CA THR A 237 14.85 -1.37 -14.29
C THR A 237 14.59 -1.20 -12.80
N PRO A 238 14.10 -2.23 -12.08
CA PRO A 238 13.91 -2.20 -10.64
C PRO A 238 15.26 -2.30 -9.89
N THR A 239 16.19 -1.42 -10.28
CA THR A 239 17.55 -1.27 -9.80
C THR A 239 17.69 0.13 -9.22
N SER A 240 17.82 0.25 -7.91
CA SER A 240 18.10 1.52 -7.25
C SER A 240 19.59 1.84 -7.32
N ALA A 241 19.95 3.11 -7.50
CA ALA A 241 21.29 3.64 -7.28
C ALA A 241 21.26 4.77 -6.24
N GLY A 242 22.25 4.80 -5.36
CA GLY A 242 22.40 5.81 -4.32
C GLY A 242 23.76 6.47 -4.37
N LEU A 243 23.79 7.77 -4.04
CA LEU A 243 24.98 8.56 -3.79
C LEU A 243 24.82 9.24 -2.43
N ASP A 244 25.81 9.13 -1.57
CA ASP A 244 25.85 9.78 -0.26
C ASP A 244 27.15 10.56 -0.13
N LEU A 245 27.07 11.83 0.24
CA LEU A 245 28.21 12.69 0.56
C LEU A 245 28.10 13.06 2.02
N PHE A 246 29.15 12.82 2.81
CA PHE A 246 29.08 13.06 4.24
C PHE A 246 30.38 13.63 4.79
N ARG A 247 30.23 14.45 5.84
CA ARG A 247 31.29 14.93 6.71
C ARG A 247 30.87 14.66 8.14
N THR A 248 31.68 13.90 8.87
CA THR A 248 31.46 13.61 10.29
C THR A 248 32.68 14.02 11.09
N GLU A 249 32.47 14.77 12.17
CA GLU A 249 33.46 15.01 13.21
C GLU A 249 33.03 14.30 14.47
N ARG A 250 33.88 13.42 14.99
CA ARG A 250 33.61 12.66 16.23
C ARG A 250 34.76 12.79 17.21
N PHE A 251 34.46 13.01 18.48
CA PHE A 251 35.41 12.81 19.56
C PHE A 251 35.57 11.32 19.83
N TRP A 252 36.81 10.83 19.75
CA TRP A 252 37.14 9.43 19.91
C TRP A 252 37.88 9.24 21.24
N PHE A 253 37.33 8.40 22.13
CA PHE A 253 37.88 8.08 23.46
C PHE A 253 38.32 9.28 24.33
N PHE A 254 37.73 10.47 24.14
CA PHE A 254 38.10 11.71 24.84
C PHE A 254 39.54 12.22 24.60
N GLU A 255 40.33 11.56 23.76
CA GLU A 255 41.73 11.89 23.52
C GLU A 255 41.94 12.76 22.27
N PHE A 256 41.21 12.46 21.19
CA PHE A 256 41.37 13.16 19.92
C PHE A 256 40.07 13.28 19.13
N LYS A 257 40.02 14.27 18.24
CA LYS A 257 38.89 14.50 17.34
C LYS A 257 39.22 13.88 15.98
N VAL A 258 38.32 13.09 15.42
CA VAL A 258 38.46 12.54 14.06
C VAL A 258 37.47 13.23 13.15
N ARG A 259 37.97 13.84 12.09
CA ARG A 259 37.17 14.32 10.96
C ARG A 259 37.23 13.30 9.83
N GLU A 260 36.06 12.82 9.44
CA GLU A 260 35.85 11.95 8.30
C GLU A 260 35.12 12.74 7.21
N LEU A 261 35.70 12.80 6.01
CA LEU A 261 35.04 13.28 4.79
C LEU A 261 34.99 12.11 3.82
N GLY A 262 33.82 11.78 3.28
CA GLY A 262 33.72 10.68 2.35
C GLY A 262 32.49 10.74 1.46
N PHE A 263 32.44 9.77 0.56
CA PHE A 263 31.28 9.49 -0.25
C PHE A 263 30.98 8.00 -0.28
N GLY A 264 29.71 7.67 -0.46
CA GLY A 264 29.24 6.32 -0.68
C GLY A 264 28.48 6.24 -2.00
N ILE A 265 28.69 5.16 -2.74
CA ILE A 265 27.81 4.74 -3.83
C ILE A 265 27.15 3.44 -3.44
N SER A 266 25.89 3.27 -3.81
CA SER A 266 25.16 2.02 -3.61
C SER A 266 24.33 1.66 -4.83
N ALA A 267 24.13 0.37 -5.02
CA ALA A 267 23.23 -0.17 -6.01
C ALA A 267 22.42 -1.30 -5.37
N GLY A 268 21.16 -1.46 -5.78
CA GLY A 268 20.32 -2.52 -5.25
C GLY A 268 19.27 -2.94 -6.25
N ARG A 269 19.00 -4.24 -6.38
CA ARG A 269 18.08 -4.77 -7.38
C ARG A 269 17.11 -5.76 -6.76
N ARG A 270 15.84 -5.67 -7.18
CA ARG A 270 14.81 -6.69 -6.92
C ARG A 270 14.97 -7.83 -7.92
N ILE A 271 15.06 -9.08 -7.45
CA ILE A 271 15.42 -10.24 -8.30
C ILE A 271 14.20 -11.09 -8.67
N ARG A 272 13.36 -11.42 -7.69
CA ARG A 272 12.09 -12.16 -7.86
C ARG A 272 10.97 -11.31 -7.25
N ASP A 273 9.71 -11.77 -7.34
CA ASP A 273 8.55 -11.15 -6.67
C ASP A 273 8.98 -10.47 -5.38
N SER A 274 8.64 -9.18 -5.26
CA SER A 274 8.93 -8.11 -4.27
C SER A 274 9.67 -8.38 -2.95
N TYR A 275 9.81 -9.63 -2.50
CA TYR A 275 10.41 -10.11 -1.26
C TYR A 275 11.94 -10.17 -1.26
N PHE A 276 12.61 -10.38 -2.40
CA PHE A 276 14.07 -10.53 -2.45
C PHE A 276 14.77 -9.34 -3.11
N ARG A 277 15.62 -8.66 -2.33
CA ARG A 277 16.45 -7.53 -2.79
C ARG A 277 17.92 -7.79 -2.46
N ILE A 278 18.79 -7.68 -3.46
CA ILE A 278 20.24 -7.62 -3.24
C ILE A 278 20.66 -6.17 -3.28
N ASN A 279 21.47 -5.75 -2.30
CA ASN A 279 22.06 -4.42 -2.25
C ASN A 279 23.59 -4.57 -2.09
N GLY A 280 24.34 -3.69 -2.73
CA GLY A 280 25.77 -3.56 -2.60
C GLY A 280 26.15 -2.10 -2.56
N GLY A 281 27.27 -1.78 -1.93
CA GLY A 281 27.76 -0.41 -1.87
C GLY A 281 29.25 -0.35 -1.63
N TYR A 282 29.82 0.78 -2.00
CA TYR A 282 31.21 1.11 -1.79
C TYR A 282 31.30 2.49 -1.15
N ARG A 283 32.11 2.61 -0.08
CA ARG A 283 32.32 3.85 0.65
C ARG A 283 33.80 4.16 0.68
N LEU A 284 34.15 5.37 0.27
CA LEU A 284 35.50 5.89 0.35
C LEU A 284 35.50 7.09 1.30
N SER A 285 36.39 7.10 2.28
CA SER A 285 36.53 8.23 3.19
C SER A 285 37.97 8.53 3.55
N LYS A 286 38.23 9.81 3.84
CA LYS A 286 39.48 10.33 4.35
C LYS A 286 39.31 10.67 5.81
N LEU A 287 40.17 10.09 6.65
CA LEU A 287 40.24 10.37 8.08
C LEU A 287 41.34 11.40 8.35
N GLN A 288 41.01 12.41 9.14
CA GLN A 288 41.92 13.42 9.66
C GLN A 288 41.82 13.42 11.18
N TYR A 289 42.95 13.18 11.84
CA TYR A 289 43.08 13.26 13.28
C TYR A 289 43.40 14.72 13.64
N LEU A 290 42.55 15.33 14.46
CA LEU A 290 42.58 16.72 14.89
C LEU A 290 42.74 16.73 16.40
N SER A 291 43.71 17.52 16.89
CA SER A 291 44.11 17.71 18.30
C SER A 291 44.42 16.42 19.06
N PHE A 292 45.64 16.34 19.57
CA PHE A 292 46.02 15.48 20.69
C PHE A 292 46.15 16.43 21.87
N ASN A 293 45.28 16.33 22.88
CA ASN A 293 45.48 17.04 24.14
C ASN A 293 46.15 16.12 25.14
#